data_AF-A0A353TCG3-F1
#
_entry.id   AF-A0A353TCG3-F1
#
_cell.length_a   1.000
_cell.length_b   1.000
_cell.length_c   1.000
_cell.angle_alpha   90.00
_cell.angle_beta   90.00
_cell.angle_gamma   90.00
#
_symmetry.space_group_name_H-M   'P 1'
#
loop_
_entity.id
_entity.type
_entity.pdbx_description
1 polymer ?
#
loop_
_entity_poly.entity_id
_entity_poly.type
_entity_poly.pdbx_seq_one_letter_code
_entity_poly.pdbx_strand_id
1 'polypeptide(L)'
;MGYAVLHMDKTSGTDSAMSAHIERTIAPKNADPERTHLNRELIKFPDSVRNRTEAIQHRLENAGLQRKIGKNQVRAIRILLTGSPEEMQRIQADGKLNEWCDDNLHWLVETYGKENIVSPVLHLDESTPHIHATLVPIVTTERRKKKSEEQVKKQYRKKNLNAPRLSADDVMTRIKLKEYQDTYALAMSKYGLQRGIEGSKARHIST
;
A
#
# COMPACT_ATOMS: atom_id res chain seq x y z
N MET A 1 -8.96 21.04 -12.09
CA MET A 1 -9.07 20.56 -10.69
C MET A 1 -8.52 19.16 -10.66
N GLY A 2 -7.41 18.93 -9.94
CA GLY A 2 -6.84 17.60 -9.83
C GLY A 2 -7.39 16.80 -8.65
N TYR A 3 -7.46 15.49 -8.80
CA TYR A 3 -7.88 14.57 -7.76
C TYR A 3 -6.68 13.86 -7.15
N ALA A 4 -6.69 13.69 -5.83
CA ALA A 4 -5.80 12.76 -5.14
C ALA A 4 -6.23 11.33 -5.51
N VAL A 5 -5.28 10.50 -5.93
CA VAL A 5 -5.52 9.10 -6.31
C VAL A 5 -4.83 8.20 -5.29
N LEU A 6 -5.66 7.49 -4.52
CA LEU A 6 -5.27 6.36 -3.67
C LEU A 6 -5.97 5.11 -4.19
N HIS A 7 -5.20 4.16 -4.69
CA HIS A 7 -5.72 2.86 -5.12
C HIS A 7 -5.04 1.73 -4.36
N MET A 8 -5.79 0.68 -4.02
CA MET A 8 -5.30 -0.42 -3.20
C MET A 8 -5.72 -1.77 -3.78
N ASP A 9 -4.76 -2.66 -3.99
CA ASP A 9 -4.98 -4.01 -4.53
C ASP A 9 -4.42 -5.10 -3.63
N LYS A 10 -5.23 -6.13 -3.38
CA LYS A 10 -4.80 -7.31 -2.63
C LYS A 10 -3.94 -8.20 -3.53
N THR A 11 -2.84 -8.71 -3.00
CA THR A 11 -2.08 -9.76 -3.67
C THR A 11 -2.03 -11.06 -2.86
N SER A 12 -2.15 -12.18 -3.58
CA SER A 12 -1.93 -13.51 -3.03
C SER A 12 -0.63 -14.09 -3.61
N GLY A 13 0.05 -14.93 -2.82
CA GLY A 13 1.34 -15.50 -3.24
C GLY A 13 2.53 -14.55 -3.04
N THR A 14 3.55 -14.69 -3.89
CA THR A 14 4.87 -14.05 -3.73
C THR A 14 4.99 -12.67 -4.35
N ASP A 15 4.01 -12.24 -5.17
CA ASP A 15 4.01 -10.92 -5.83
C ASP A 15 5.23 -10.58 -6.71
N SER A 16 6.01 -11.59 -7.11
CA SER A 16 7.33 -11.39 -7.72
C SER A 16 7.30 -10.62 -9.03
N ALA A 17 6.29 -10.83 -9.88
CA ALA A 17 6.14 -10.09 -11.13
C ALA A 17 5.96 -8.57 -10.89
N MET A 18 5.25 -8.20 -9.83
CA MET A 18 5.08 -6.80 -9.46
C MET A 18 6.35 -6.23 -8.82
N SER A 19 7.06 -7.02 -8.01
CA SER A 19 8.39 -6.60 -7.54
C SER A 19 9.32 -6.33 -8.73
N ALA A 20 9.32 -7.20 -9.74
CA ALA A 20 10.13 -7.02 -10.94
C ALA A 20 9.76 -5.77 -11.76
N HIS A 21 8.47 -5.44 -11.82
CA HIS A 21 7.97 -4.20 -12.41
C HIS A 21 8.43 -2.97 -11.62
N ILE A 22 8.21 -2.95 -10.30
CA ILE A 22 8.55 -1.81 -9.43
C ILE A 22 10.07 -1.55 -9.39
N GLU A 23 10.85 -2.61 -9.28
CA GLU A 23 12.32 -2.53 -9.19
C GLU A 23 12.99 -2.46 -10.57
N ARG A 24 12.19 -2.41 -11.65
CA ARG A 24 12.65 -2.34 -13.04
C ARG A 24 13.62 -3.44 -13.45
N THR A 25 13.54 -4.62 -12.82
CA THR A 25 14.28 -5.81 -13.28
C THR A 25 13.67 -6.39 -14.55
N ILE A 26 12.42 -6.04 -14.86
CA ILE A 26 11.79 -6.23 -16.17
C ILE A 26 11.28 -4.87 -16.67
N ALA A 27 11.78 -4.42 -17.82
CA ALA A 27 11.42 -3.13 -18.39
C ALA A 27 9.95 -3.11 -18.88
N PRO A 28 9.09 -2.21 -18.35
CA PRO A 28 7.75 -1.98 -18.88
C PRO A 28 7.80 -1.33 -20.26
N LYS A 29 6.78 -1.56 -21.11
CA LYS A 29 6.70 -0.91 -22.43
C LYS A 29 6.48 0.60 -22.37
N ASN A 30 5.84 1.07 -21.30
CA ASN A 30 5.45 2.47 -21.11
C ASN A 30 6.44 3.26 -20.23
N ALA A 31 7.53 2.63 -19.80
CA ALA A 31 8.60 3.29 -19.04
C ALA A 31 9.68 3.79 -19.99
N ASP A 32 10.19 4.99 -19.73
CA ASP A 32 11.31 5.62 -20.40
C ASP A 32 12.64 5.17 -19.73
N PRO A 33 13.47 4.37 -20.40
CA PRO A 33 14.74 3.88 -19.83
C PRO A 33 15.67 5.01 -19.41
N GLU A 34 15.67 6.14 -20.14
CA GLU A 34 16.55 7.27 -19.84
C GLU A 34 16.17 7.97 -18.54
N ARG A 35 14.92 7.81 -18.07
CA ARG A 35 14.42 8.40 -16.82
C ARG A 35 14.40 7.42 -15.65
N THR A 36 14.70 6.14 -15.86
CA THR A 36 14.61 5.11 -14.81
C THR A 36 15.52 5.43 -13.62
N HIS A 37 16.68 6.05 -13.85
CA HIS A 37 17.60 6.48 -12.80
C HIS A 37 17.03 7.57 -11.87
N LEU A 38 15.91 8.19 -12.23
CA LEU A 38 15.20 9.17 -11.41
C LEU A 38 14.22 8.50 -10.42
N ASN A 39 13.93 7.21 -10.59
CA ASN A 39 13.12 6.45 -9.65
C ASN A 39 13.85 6.33 -8.31
N ARG A 40 13.08 6.31 -7.21
CA ARG A 40 13.65 6.38 -5.85
C ARG A 40 12.95 5.44 -4.90
N GLU A 41 13.73 4.64 -4.19
CA GLU A 41 13.28 4.00 -2.96
C GLU A 41 13.17 5.04 -1.86
N LEU A 42 11.99 5.13 -1.25
CA LEU A 42 11.68 6.17 -0.28
C LEU A 42 11.98 5.76 1.17
N ILE A 43 12.27 4.48 1.42
CA ILE A 43 12.80 3.98 2.68
C ILE A 43 13.95 3.03 2.39
N LYS A 44 14.85 2.86 3.37
CA LYS A 44 15.90 1.84 3.30
C LYS A 44 15.36 0.51 3.81
N PHE A 45 15.72 -0.57 3.13
CA PHE A 45 15.49 -1.91 3.65
C PHE A 45 16.41 -2.23 4.83
N PRO A 46 16.04 -3.18 5.71
CA PRO A 46 16.97 -3.78 6.66
C PRO A 46 18.20 -4.39 5.97
N ASP A 47 19.35 -4.46 6.67
CA ASP A 47 20.64 -4.87 6.09
C ASP A 47 20.65 -6.23 5.37
N SER A 48 19.73 -7.14 5.75
CA SER A 48 19.61 -8.48 5.15
C SER A 48 18.57 -8.59 4.03
N VAL A 49 17.91 -7.49 3.66
CA VAL A 49 16.78 -7.44 2.73
C VAL A 49 17.20 -6.68 1.48
N ARG A 50 17.07 -7.33 0.32
CA ARG A 50 17.60 -6.80 -0.95
C ARG A 50 16.55 -6.27 -1.90
N ASN A 51 15.30 -6.69 -1.71
CA ASN A 51 14.20 -6.36 -2.61
C ASN A 51 12.88 -6.40 -1.84
N ARG A 52 11.83 -5.89 -2.48
CA ARG A 52 10.46 -5.84 -1.99
C ARG A 52 9.91 -7.21 -1.59
N THR A 53 10.24 -8.26 -2.33
CA THR A 53 9.77 -9.62 -2.03
C THR A 53 10.33 -10.10 -0.69
N GLU A 54 11.63 -9.89 -0.49
CA GLU A 54 12.31 -10.15 0.78
C GLU A 54 11.80 -9.24 1.89
N ALA A 55 11.48 -7.97 1.60
CA ALA A 55 10.93 -7.04 2.60
C ALA A 55 9.57 -7.48 3.14
N ILE A 56 8.69 -7.98 2.25
CA ILE A 56 7.41 -8.59 2.63
C ILE A 56 7.67 -9.81 3.53
N GLN A 57 8.55 -10.72 3.10
CA GLN A 57 8.83 -11.95 3.83
C GLN A 57 9.44 -11.66 5.21
N HIS A 58 10.42 -10.75 5.28
CA HIS A 58 11.05 -10.30 6.50
C HIS A 58 10.02 -9.73 7.48
N ARG A 59 9.08 -8.88 7.02
CA ARG A 59 8.01 -8.38 7.89
C ARG A 59 7.11 -9.50 8.39
N LEU A 60 6.74 -10.47 7.55
CA LEU A 60 5.90 -11.60 7.96
C LEU A 60 6.57 -12.48 9.01
N GLU A 61 7.88 -12.72 8.90
CA GLU A 61 8.67 -13.52 9.84
C GLU A 61 8.86 -12.82 11.18
N ASN A 62 9.05 -11.50 11.17
CA ASN A 62 9.33 -10.70 12.35
C ASN A 62 8.09 -10.07 12.99
N ALA A 63 6.89 -10.30 12.45
CA ALA A 63 5.63 -9.76 12.98
C ALA A 63 5.07 -10.50 14.20
N GLY A 64 5.75 -11.53 14.72
CA GLY A 64 5.28 -12.31 15.87
C GLY A 64 4.00 -13.12 15.58
N LEU A 65 3.77 -13.49 14.32
CA LEU A 65 2.60 -14.25 13.90
C LEU A 65 2.58 -15.64 14.56
N GLN A 66 1.53 -15.92 15.33
CA GLN A 66 1.40 -17.20 16.04
C GLN A 66 0.76 -18.32 15.20
N ARG A 67 0.38 -18.03 13.95
CA ARG A 67 -0.28 -18.98 13.04
C ARG A 67 0.49 -19.01 11.73
N LYS A 68 0.59 -20.21 11.15
CA LYS A 68 1.09 -20.38 9.79
C LYS A 68 0.22 -19.58 8.82
N ILE A 69 0.87 -18.84 7.93
CA ILE A 69 0.21 -18.08 6.86
C ILE A 69 -0.41 -19.07 5.87
N GLY A 70 -1.71 -18.89 5.60
CA GLY A 70 -2.44 -19.74 4.66
C GLY A 70 -1.97 -19.52 3.21
N LYS A 71 -2.09 -20.55 2.36
CA LYS A 71 -1.72 -20.47 0.93
C LYS A 71 -2.43 -19.32 0.21
N ASN A 72 -3.70 -19.10 0.52
CA ASN A 72 -4.55 -18.09 -0.12
C ASN A 72 -4.66 -16.80 0.71
N GLN A 73 -3.85 -16.66 1.76
CA GLN A 73 -3.90 -15.47 2.60
C GLN A 73 -3.18 -14.31 1.90
N VAL A 74 -3.80 -13.14 1.94
CA VAL A 74 -3.23 -11.92 1.37
C VAL A 74 -2.01 -11.53 2.19
N ARG A 75 -0.84 -11.58 1.56
CA ARG A 75 0.46 -11.31 2.20
C ARG A 75 0.83 -9.83 2.15
N ALA A 76 0.44 -9.15 1.08
CA ALA A 76 0.65 -7.74 0.89
C ALA A 76 -0.56 -7.09 0.22
N ILE A 77 -0.67 -5.78 0.39
CA ILE A 77 -1.57 -4.88 -0.32
C ILE A 77 -0.69 -3.90 -1.06
N ARG A 78 -0.89 -3.81 -2.37
CA ARG A 78 -0.24 -2.81 -3.23
C ARG A 78 -1.03 -1.53 -3.10
N ILE A 79 -0.34 -0.42 -2.92
CA ILE A 79 -0.93 0.92 -2.84
C ILE A 79 -0.32 1.75 -3.96
N LEU A 80 -1.16 2.35 -4.79
CA LEU A 80 -0.76 3.34 -5.79
C LEU A 80 -1.19 4.72 -5.29
N LEU A 81 -0.22 5.63 -5.19
CA LEU A 81 -0.42 7.01 -4.79
C LEU A 81 0.00 7.93 -5.94
N THR A 82 -0.92 8.76 -6.41
CA THR A 82 -0.65 9.77 -7.44
C THR A 82 -1.73 10.85 -7.39
N GLY A 83 -1.76 11.72 -8.39
CA GLY A 83 -2.81 12.70 -8.61
C GLY A 83 -3.18 12.81 -10.09
N SER A 84 -4.04 13.76 -10.43
CA SER A 84 -4.30 14.09 -11.83
C SER A 84 -2.99 14.46 -12.55
N PRO A 85 -2.78 14.01 -13.81
CA PRO A 85 -1.50 14.18 -14.51
C PRO A 85 -0.98 15.62 -14.53
N GLU A 86 -1.86 16.58 -14.84
CA GLU A 86 -1.49 18.00 -14.94
C GLU A 86 -0.98 18.54 -13.60
N GLU A 87 -1.64 18.17 -12.49
CA GLU A 87 -1.23 18.64 -11.18
C GLU A 87 0.06 17.95 -10.69
N MET A 88 0.24 16.66 -11.01
CA MET A 88 1.49 15.97 -10.69
C MET A 88 2.68 16.55 -11.45
N GLN A 89 2.49 16.89 -12.72
CA GLN A 89 3.50 17.61 -13.51
C GLN A 89 3.81 18.99 -12.91
N ARG A 90 2.79 19.73 -12.46
CA ARG A 90 2.98 21.01 -11.76
C ARG A 90 3.74 20.83 -10.44
N ILE A 91 3.37 19.86 -9.60
CA ILE A 91 4.07 19.56 -8.33
C ILE A 91 5.56 19.29 -8.59
N GLN A 92 5.87 18.54 -9.66
CA GLN A 92 7.25 18.28 -10.06
C GLN A 92 7.95 19.54 -10.56
N ALA A 93 7.34 20.31 -11.45
CA ALA A 93 7.92 21.54 -12.00
C ALA A 93 8.17 22.62 -10.93
N ASP A 94 7.29 22.70 -9.92
CA ASP A 94 7.41 23.62 -8.79
C ASP A 94 8.46 23.18 -7.76
N GLY A 95 9.14 22.04 -7.96
CA GLY A 95 10.13 21.49 -7.03
C GLY A 95 9.53 20.89 -5.75
N LYS A 96 8.21 20.69 -5.69
CA LYS A 96 7.48 20.18 -4.52
C LYS A 96 7.40 18.67 -4.44
N LEU A 97 7.99 17.95 -5.39
CA LEU A 97 7.91 16.49 -5.46
C LEU A 97 8.50 15.80 -4.22
N ASN A 98 9.59 16.32 -3.66
CA ASN A 98 10.18 15.76 -2.43
C ASN A 98 9.23 15.89 -1.24
N GLU A 99 8.66 17.09 -1.05
CA GLU A 99 7.67 17.33 -0.01
C GLU A 99 6.45 16.39 -0.17
N TRP A 100 6.01 16.23 -1.43
CA TRP A 100 4.91 15.32 -1.75
C TRP A 100 5.25 13.87 -1.38
N CYS A 101 6.45 13.39 -1.67
CA CYS A 101 6.90 12.06 -1.23
C CYS A 101 6.90 11.94 0.30
N ASP A 102 7.43 12.93 1.02
CA ASP A 102 7.53 12.89 2.48
C ASP A 102 6.15 12.86 3.15
N ASP A 103 5.18 13.64 2.66
CA ASP A 103 3.80 13.58 3.20
C ASP A 103 3.10 12.28 2.87
N ASN A 104 3.35 11.69 1.69
CA ASN A 104 2.82 10.38 1.34
C ASN A 104 3.36 9.31 2.30
N LEU A 105 4.67 9.32 2.58
CA LEU A 105 5.25 8.43 3.58
C LEU A 105 4.66 8.67 4.97
N HIS A 106 4.53 9.93 5.38
CA HIS A 106 3.96 10.27 6.68
C HIS A 106 2.53 9.75 6.81
N TRP A 107 1.67 10.02 5.81
CA TRP A 107 0.29 9.53 5.80
C TRP A 107 0.22 8.00 5.81
N LEU A 108 1.05 7.31 5.03
CA LEU A 108 1.12 5.85 5.03
C LEU A 108 1.50 5.29 6.41
N VAL A 109 2.50 5.89 7.06
CA VAL A 109 3.00 5.47 8.37
C VAL A 109 1.96 5.70 9.47
N GLU A 110 1.32 6.87 9.49
CA GLU A 110 0.25 7.16 10.45
C GLU A 110 -0.97 6.26 10.25
N THR A 111 -1.34 5.98 8.99
CA THR A 111 -2.54 5.20 8.66
C THR A 111 -2.36 3.70 8.92
N TYR A 112 -1.19 3.16 8.54
CA TYR A 112 -0.98 1.70 8.50
C TYR A 112 0.08 1.19 9.49
N GLY A 113 0.83 2.09 10.12
CA GLY A 113 1.94 1.78 11.01
C GLY A 113 3.25 1.60 10.26
N LYS A 114 4.32 2.19 10.80
CA LYS A 114 5.68 2.21 10.21
C LYS A 114 6.17 0.84 9.76
N GLU A 115 6.04 -0.18 10.61
CA GLU A 115 6.53 -1.53 10.30
C GLU A 115 5.76 -2.23 9.17
N ASN A 116 4.54 -1.79 8.88
CA ASN A 116 3.71 -2.42 7.87
C ASN A 116 3.99 -1.89 6.46
N ILE A 117 4.62 -0.72 6.32
CA ILE A 117 5.01 -0.14 5.04
C ILE A 117 6.45 -0.57 4.72
N VAL A 118 6.58 -1.54 3.81
CA VAL A 118 7.86 -2.24 3.59
C VAL A 118 8.58 -1.84 2.31
N SER A 119 7.89 -1.23 1.34
CA SER A 119 8.48 -0.82 0.06
C SER A 119 7.63 0.26 -0.64
N PRO A 120 7.84 1.54 -0.31
CA PRO A 120 7.43 2.71 -1.08
C PRO A 120 8.51 3.11 -2.11
N VAL A 121 8.17 3.08 -3.39
CA VAL A 121 9.05 3.41 -4.51
C VAL A 121 8.37 4.45 -5.40
N LEU A 122 9.06 5.56 -5.63
CA LEU A 122 8.65 6.62 -6.56
C LEU A 122 9.08 6.25 -7.98
N HIS A 123 8.14 6.26 -8.92
CA HIS A 123 8.41 6.16 -10.35
C HIS A 123 8.27 7.53 -11.03
N LEU A 124 9.31 7.91 -11.77
CA LEU A 124 9.41 9.14 -12.57
C LEU A 124 9.75 8.87 -14.03
N ASP A 125 9.73 7.61 -14.44
CA ASP A 125 10.02 7.13 -15.79
C ASP A 125 8.77 6.78 -16.60
N GLU A 126 7.59 6.90 -16.00
CA GLU A 126 6.29 6.74 -16.70
C GLU A 126 5.62 8.10 -16.94
N SER A 127 4.38 8.09 -17.44
CA SER A 127 3.64 9.31 -17.85
C SER A 127 3.40 10.30 -16.71
N THR A 128 3.11 9.81 -15.50
CA THR A 128 2.75 10.63 -14.34
C THR A 128 3.53 10.16 -13.12
N PRO A 129 4.18 11.05 -12.35
CA PRO A 129 4.81 10.69 -11.08
C PRO A 129 3.84 9.93 -10.16
N HIS A 130 4.27 8.78 -9.65
CA HIS A 130 3.46 7.97 -8.74
C HIS A 130 4.32 7.14 -7.80
N ILE A 131 3.76 6.78 -6.65
CA ILE A 131 4.40 5.92 -5.67
C ILE A 131 3.69 4.57 -5.66
N HIS A 132 4.47 3.50 -5.83
CA HIS A 132 4.07 2.16 -5.43
C HIS A 132 4.50 1.91 -4.00
N ALA A 133 3.52 1.84 -3.09
CA ALA A 133 3.75 1.44 -1.71
C ALA A 133 3.27 -0.01 -1.48
N THR A 134 3.97 -0.70 -0.58
CA THR A 134 3.70 -2.09 -0.24
C THR A 134 3.39 -2.22 1.24
N LEU A 135 2.16 -2.61 1.52
CA LEU A 135 1.63 -2.75 2.86
C LEU A 135 1.52 -4.24 3.23
N VAL A 136 2.14 -4.66 4.33
CA VAL A 136 1.90 -5.97 4.95
C VAL A 136 0.81 -5.80 6.03
N PRO A 137 -0.39 -6.37 5.87
CA PRO A 137 -1.54 -6.04 6.71
C PRO A 137 -1.52 -6.79 8.06
N ILE A 138 -0.52 -6.51 8.90
CA ILE A 138 -0.47 -7.00 10.28
C ILE A 138 -1.34 -6.10 11.17
N VAL A 139 -2.29 -6.72 11.87
CA VAL A 139 -3.17 -6.07 12.84
C VAL A 139 -3.07 -6.77 14.18
N THR A 140 -3.28 -6.05 15.28
CA THR A 140 -3.30 -6.59 16.65
C THR A 140 -4.69 -6.56 17.29
N THR A 141 -5.69 -6.05 16.55
CA THR A 141 -7.07 -5.97 17.03
C THR A 141 -7.71 -7.35 17.11
N GLU A 142 -8.73 -7.48 17.97
CA GLU A 142 -9.49 -8.72 18.06
C GLU A 142 -10.05 -9.16 16.70
N ARG A 143 -10.00 -10.47 16.43
CA ARG A 143 -10.55 -11.03 15.20
C ARG A 143 -12.07 -10.89 15.21
N ARG A 144 -12.60 -10.16 14.23
CA ARG A 144 -14.04 -10.15 13.93
C ARG A 144 -14.48 -11.56 13.54
N LYS A 145 -15.45 -12.12 14.28
CA LYS A 145 -16.03 -13.43 13.98
C LYS A 145 -17.19 -13.28 13.02
N LYS A 146 -17.37 -14.29 12.17
CA LYS A 146 -18.66 -14.47 11.49
C LYS A 146 -19.67 -14.95 12.53
N LYS A 147 -20.92 -14.47 12.43
CA LYS A 147 -22.03 -14.91 13.32
C LYS A 147 -22.19 -16.43 13.38
N SER A 148 -21.86 -17.13 12.29
CA SER A 148 -21.86 -18.60 12.23
C SER A 148 -20.80 -19.27 13.12
N GLU A 149 -19.66 -18.62 13.37
CA GLU A 149 -18.61 -19.13 14.27
C GLU A 149 -19.01 -19.01 15.76
N GLU A 150 -19.94 -18.12 16.10
CA GLU A 150 -20.42 -17.91 17.48
C GLU A 150 -21.40 -19.01 17.92
N GLN A 151 -22.07 -19.65 16.97
CA GLN A 151 -23.08 -20.69 17.22
C GLN A 151 -22.47 -22.10 17.41
N VAL A 152 -21.16 -22.26 17.25
CA VAL A 152 -20.48 -23.56 17.35
C VAL A 152 -20.24 -23.94 18.82
N LYS A 153 -20.86 -25.04 19.28
CA LYS A 153 -20.76 -25.56 20.66
C LYS A 153 -19.35 -25.98 21.09
N LYS A 154 -18.45 -26.32 20.15
CA LYS A 154 -17.06 -26.72 20.45
C LYS A 154 -16.15 -25.49 20.58
N GLN A 155 -15.75 -25.16 21.81
CA GLN A 155 -14.75 -24.12 22.09
C GLN A 155 -13.35 -24.72 22.12
N TYR A 156 -12.56 -24.48 21.08
CA TYR A 156 -11.12 -24.73 21.10
C TYR A 156 -10.39 -23.67 21.96
N ARG A 157 -9.25 -24.04 22.56
CA ARG A 157 -8.40 -23.13 23.33
C ARG A 157 -8.08 -21.88 22.51
N LYS A 158 -8.56 -20.72 22.96
CA LYS A 158 -8.36 -19.44 22.28
C LYS A 158 -6.93 -18.96 22.56
N LYS A 159 -6.20 -18.60 21.50
CA LYS A 159 -4.92 -17.87 21.65
C LYS A 159 -5.21 -16.42 22.11
N ASN A 160 -4.16 -15.72 22.54
CA ASN A 160 -4.24 -14.31 22.95
C ASN A 160 -4.98 -13.49 21.87
N LEU A 161 -6.01 -12.77 22.29
CA LEU A 161 -6.89 -11.97 21.43
C LEU A 161 -6.15 -10.79 20.78
N ASN A 162 -5.06 -10.34 21.41
CA ASN A 162 -4.23 -9.22 20.97
C ASN A 162 -2.96 -9.67 20.23
N ALA A 163 -2.81 -10.97 19.94
CA ALA A 163 -1.68 -11.45 19.17
C ALA A 163 -1.72 -10.89 17.73
N PRO A 164 -0.56 -10.50 17.16
CA PRO A 164 -0.49 -10.05 15.79
C PRO A 164 -1.08 -11.09 14.81
N ARG A 165 -1.83 -10.59 13.83
CA ARG A 165 -2.46 -11.41 12.79
C ARG A 165 -2.39 -10.71 11.44
N LEU A 166 -2.20 -11.50 10.39
CA LEU A 166 -2.23 -11.04 9.01
C LEU A 166 -3.69 -10.98 8.54
N SER A 167 -4.23 -9.78 8.28
CA SER A 167 -5.62 -9.60 7.87
C SER A 167 -5.84 -8.38 6.98
N ALA A 168 -5.87 -8.62 5.67
CA ALA A 168 -6.27 -7.60 4.70
C ALA A 168 -7.74 -7.17 4.87
N ASP A 169 -8.62 -8.03 5.38
CA ASP A 169 -10.03 -7.69 5.54
C ASP A 169 -10.27 -6.65 6.64
N ASP A 170 -9.47 -6.66 7.71
CA ASP A 170 -9.54 -5.62 8.74
C ASP A 170 -8.86 -4.30 8.34
N VAL A 171 -7.94 -4.35 7.38
CA VAL A 171 -7.33 -3.15 6.77
C VAL A 171 -8.27 -2.55 5.73
N MET A 172 -8.93 -3.37 4.91
CA MET A 172 -9.73 -2.97 3.76
C MET A 172 -11.24 -3.13 3.99
N THR A 173 -11.70 -2.80 5.20
CA THR A 173 -13.15 -2.70 5.45
C THR A 173 -13.73 -1.54 4.65
N ARG A 174 -15.01 -1.62 4.23
CA ARG A 174 -15.68 -0.53 3.51
C ARG A 174 -15.58 0.83 4.22
N ILE A 175 -15.70 0.83 5.55
CA ILE A 175 -15.63 2.05 6.36
C ILE A 175 -14.22 2.65 6.26
N LYS A 176 -13.18 1.85 6.50
CA LYS A 176 -11.79 2.27 6.39
C LYS A 176 -11.41 2.74 4.99
N LEU A 177 -11.86 2.05 3.93
CA LEU A 177 -11.57 2.47 2.56
C LEU A 177 -12.17 3.85 2.25
N LYS A 178 -13.35 4.18 2.80
CA LYS A 178 -13.92 5.52 2.69
C LYS A 178 -13.07 6.56 3.45
N GLU A 179 -12.75 6.25 4.71
CA GLU A 179 -11.92 7.09 5.58
C GLU A 179 -10.54 7.36 4.97
N TYR A 180 -9.91 6.37 4.32
CA TYR A 180 -8.63 6.56 3.65
C TYR A 180 -8.74 7.55 2.49
N GLN A 181 -9.83 7.52 1.70
CA GLN A 181 -10.05 8.51 0.63
C GLN A 181 -10.23 9.92 1.21
N ASP A 182 -10.93 10.05 2.33
CA ASP A 182 -11.18 11.33 3.01
C ASP A 182 -9.87 11.92 3.56
N THR A 183 -9.14 11.13 4.34
CA THR A 183 -7.91 11.55 5.03
C THR A 183 -6.74 11.74 4.06
N TYR A 184 -6.62 10.90 3.03
CA TYR A 184 -5.59 11.07 2.00
C TYR A 184 -5.82 12.35 1.19
N ALA A 185 -7.06 12.66 0.82
CA ALA A 185 -7.38 13.91 0.14
C ALA A 185 -7.05 15.14 1.01
N LEU A 186 -7.30 15.06 2.32
CA LEU A 186 -6.92 16.12 3.26
C LEU A 186 -5.39 16.32 3.27
N ALA A 187 -4.62 15.23 3.38
CA ALA A 187 -3.15 15.28 3.36
C ALA A 187 -2.61 15.89 2.05
N MET A 188 -3.26 15.59 0.93
CA MET A 188 -2.83 16.05 -0.40
C MET A 188 -3.38 17.43 -0.79
N SER A 189 -4.25 18.04 0.02
CA SER A 189 -4.95 19.29 -0.30
C SER A 189 -4.01 20.47 -0.58
N LYS A 190 -2.87 20.55 0.12
CA LYS A 190 -1.87 21.60 -0.09
C LYS A 190 -1.19 21.56 -1.46
N TYR A 191 -1.30 20.45 -2.18
CA TYR A 191 -0.83 20.30 -3.56
C TYR A 191 -1.89 20.68 -4.61
N GLY A 192 -3.06 21.12 -4.18
CA GLY A 192 -4.21 21.39 -5.05
C GLY A 192 -4.94 20.13 -5.51
N LEU A 193 -4.69 18.99 -4.84
CA LEU A 193 -5.37 17.73 -5.09
C LEU A 193 -6.58 17.59 -4.15
N GLN A 194 -7.74 17.30 -4.71
CA GLN A 194 -8.98 17.13 -3.94
C GLN A 194 -9.44 15.67 -3.88
N ARG A 195 -10.41 15.43 -3.01
CA ARG A 195 -11.04 14.12 -2.86
C ARG A 195 -11.75 13.69 -4.15
N GLY A 196 -11.62 12.41 -4.51
CA GLY A 196 -12.47 11.80 -5.53
C GLY A 196 -13.97 11.89 -5.19
N ILE A 197 -14.83 11.69 -6.18
CA ILE A 197 -16.28 11.78 -6.01
C ILE A 197 -16.78 10.71 -5.02
N GLU A 198 -17.46 11.14 -3.96
CA GLU A 198 -18.08 10.21 -3.02
C GLU A 198 -19.21 9.44 -3.69
N GLY A 199 -19.24 8.11 -3.49
CA GLY A 199 -20.23 7.26 -4.14
C GLY A 199 -20.06 7.16 -5.66
N SER A 200 -18.87 7.45 -6.19
CA SER A 200 -18.54 7.31 -7.60
C SER A 200 -18.97 5.93 -8.13
N LYS A 201 -19.62 5.94 -9.30
CA LYS A 201 -20.04 4.73 -10.04
C LYS A 201 -18.98 4.25 -11.02
N ALA A 202 -17.81 4.91 -11.06
CA ALA A 202 -16.70 4.50 -11.91
C ALA A 202 -16.24 3.08 -11.56
N ARG A 203 -15.86 2.33 -12.59
CA ARG A 203 -15.24 1.01 -12.44
C ARG A 203 -13.76 1.13 -12.74
N HIS A 204 -12.93 0.53 -11.89
CA HIS A 204 -11.49 0.46 -12.15
C HIS A 204 -11.24 -0.34 -13.43
N ILE A 205 -10.33 0.16 -14.25
CA ILE A 205 -9.85 -0.49 -15.48
C ILE A 205 -8.39 -0.80 -15.24
N SER A 206 -8.01 -2.07 -15.36
CA SER A 206 -6.62 -2.48 -15.26
C SER A 206 -5.80 -1.90 -16.40
N THR A 207 -4.63 -1.39 -16.07
CA THR A 207 -3.59 -0.97 -17.01
C THR A 207 -2.84 -2.14 -17.61
#